data_AF-A0A3N5BGK0-F1
#
_entry.id   AF-A0A3N5BGK0-F1
#
_cell.length_a   1.000
_cell.length_b   1.000
_cell.length_c   1.000
_cell.angle_alpha   90.00
_cell.angle_beta   90.00
_cell.angle_gamma   90.00
#
_symmetry.space_group_name_H-M   'P 1'
#
loop_
_entity.id
_entity.type
_entity.pdbx_description
1 polymer ?
#
loop_
_entity_poly.entity_id
_entity_poly.type
_entity_poly.pdbx_seq_one_letter_code
_entity_poly.pdbx_strand_id
1 'polypeptide(L)'
;MSLPQLHYDGVTGFAAVTPGVPEALLREAEPILAYEPPPGPGRPEALSLSLLSDGSRLLARAVRTASGFHAHAVHLPGEAGGALPVTAWGSAGWRERAPADGPLPVPLPALDRIPPPGPYDPAAMAEFVAARGAWLAAFFDDVRRVAEEPGAPRIVLVEADPADVARWVMLACGVLPHARGRRLSFTTYTRRPLSAPQQLVGVLPEDAGVPAGGGRRHRVYDAGRGAAPEAPRGPAALWARTAAAVWRAGRPELFAEVRRLPGEPYGAGPLAALALAAGVPLGSAARAAAADWAAGRPEALDGVRLHALAGVLVRPGGEPRGAAEAAASQRLLAALDAGARGALAAELEAELRAAPADPEGGPAGPATLLVSAAALGADTAGLLPQVARKLARGLLADPQGAYGEEIRAALAQLPALRALVLDRLDALAAGDPPAGARLFAHTGLRLGTAEPLPHLRMCARGRPPGDRVVALDTLLREAGVSPYAEPLVLRTGMRLVWGDVPPTPVEARLLLATTGAPVHGRAGTWDLLAHAAADAPAGDPDAPALAADLLRHFGEDLPAELGERLGERAKASVALPDLPAPWRPAPPRATAGRPKPGVFARLRARLGGSGTPPGAAG
;
A
#
# COMPACT_ATOMS: atom_id res chain seq x y z
N MET A 1 4.92 -45.81 24.82
CA MET A 1 6.36 -45.52 25.03
C MET A 1 6.53 -45.29 26.53
N SER A 2 7.62 -45.76 27.13
CA SER A 2 7.84 -45.58 28.57
C SER A 2 8.53 -44.24 28.82
N LEU A 3 7.88 -43.33 29.54
CA LEU A 3 8.40 -42.00 29.89
C LEU A 3 8.71 -41.95 31.39
N PRO A 4 10.00 -41.91 31.78
CA PRO A 4 10.38 -41.81 33.19
C PRO A 4 9.83 -40.53 33.82
N GLN A 5 9.27 -40.64 35.03
CA GLN A 5 8.85 -39.51 35.85
C GLN A 5 9.77 -39.31 37.06
N LEU A 6 9.96 -38.04 37.43
CA LEU A 6 10.79 -37.57 38.53
C LEU A 6 9.97 -36.60 39.39
N HIS A 7 10.09 -36.73 40.70
CA HIS A 7 9.54 -35.80 41.68
C HIS A 7 10.69 -35.20 42.49
N TYR A 8 10.82 -33.89 42.45
CA TYR A 8 11.84 -33.14 43.17
C TYR A 8 11.18 -32.18 44.15
N ASP A 9 11.61 -32.24 45.40
CA ASP A 9 11.14 -31.37 46.47
C ASP A 9 12.28 -30.48 46.94
N GLY A 10 12.01 -29.18 47.14
CA GLY A 10 13.04 -28.20 47.52
C GLY A 10 13.72 -28.44 48.87
N VAL A 11 13.21 -29.37 49.68
CA VAL A 11 13.77 -29.72 51.00
C VAL A 11 14.51 -31.05 50.98
N THR A 12 13.96 -32.06 50.30
CA THR A 12 14.45 -33.45 50.36
C THR A 12 15.16 -33.90 49.09
N GLY A 13 15.22 -33.07 48.05
CA GLY A 13 15.76 -33.44 46.74
C GLY A 13 14.81 -34.38 45.98
N PHE A 14 15.35 -35.40 45.30
CA PHE A 14 14.53 -36.38 44.58
C PHE A 14 13.72 -37.25 45.54
N ALA A 15 12.41 -36.98 45.61
CA ALA A 15 11.48 -37.69 46.49
C ALA A 15 10.92 -38.96 45.85
N ALA A 16 10.76 -39.00 44.53
CA ALA A 16 10.33 -40.19 43.81
C ALA A 16 10.87 -40.22 42.38
N VAL A 17 11.27 -41.41 41.89
CA VAL A 17 11.95 -41.58 40.61
C VAL A 17 11.53 -42.90 39.95
N THR A 18 11.35 -42.89 38.64
CA THR A 18 11.15 -44.15 37.89
C THR A 18 12.42 -45.00 37.92
N PRO A 19 12.34 -46.30 38.25
CA PRO A 19 13.52 -47.17 38.24
C PRO A 19 14.24 -47.18 36.89
N GLY A 20 15.57 -47.18 36.92
CA GLY A 20 16.42 -47.23 35.71
C GLY A 20 16.79 -45.87 35.10
N VAL A 21 16.39 -44.74 35.72
CA VAL A 21 16.87 -43.41 35.31
C VAL A 21 18.37 -43.28 35.64
N PRO A 22 19.23 -42.91 34.67
CA PRO A 22 20.67 -42.75 34.91
C PRO A 22 21.00 -41.64 35.91
N GLU A 23 22.00 -41.85 36.76
CA GLU A 23 22.46 -40.85 37.74
C GLU A 23 22.97 -39.56 37.06
N ALA A 24 23.55 -39.66 35.86
CA ALA A 24 23.94 -38.49 35.07
C ALA A 24 22.74 -37.60 34.72
N LEU A 25 21.60 -38.19 34.39
CA LEU A 25 20.36 -37.47 34.12
C LEU A 25 19.82 -36.79 35.38
N LEU A 26 19.85 -37.49 36.53
CA LEU A 26 19.42 -36.90 37.81
C LEU A 26 20.26 -35.68 38.19
N ARG A 27 21.59 -35.78 38.04
CA ARG A 27 22.52 -34.66 38.30
C ARG A 27 22.29 -33.47 37.36
N GLU A 28 21.97 -33.71 36.10
CA GLU A 28 21.65 -32.65 35.14
C GLU A 28 20.25 -32.04 35.40
N ALA A 29 19.27 -32.86 35.79
CA ALA A 29 17.90 -32.45 36.05
C ALA A 29 17.76 -31.61 37.33
N GLU A 30 18.52 -31.90 38.37
CA GLU A 30 18.44 -31.20 39.65
C GLU A 30 18.50 -29.65 39.55
N PRO A 31 19.52 -29.02 38.93
CA PRO A 31 19.55 -27.57 38.79
C PRO A 31 18.46 -27.01 37.86
N ILE A 32 17.89 -27.83 36.97
CA ILE A 32 16.79 -27.45 36.07
C ILE A 32 15.44 -27.45 36.81
N LEU A 33 15.26 -28.37 37.75
CA LEU A 33 14.04 -28.52 38.55
C LEU A 33 13.98 -27.58 39.75
N ALA A 34 15.11 -26.95 40.10
CA ALA A 34 15.16 -25.92 41.13
C ALA A 34 14.21 -24.75 40.76
N TYR A 35 13.25 -24.47 41.65
CA TYR A 35 12.27 -23.43 41.46
C TYR A 35 12.26 -22.48 42.67
N GLU A 36 12.36 -21.19 42.39
CA GLU A 36 12.34 -20.13 43.40
C GLU A 36 11.00 -19.40 43.31
N PRO A 37 10.04 -19.66 44.21
CA PRO A 37 8.73 -19.02 44.12
C PRO A 37 8.79 -17.53 44.50
N PRO A 38 7.95 -16.67 43.90
CA PRO A 38 8.00 -15.23 44.14
C PRO A 38 7.50 -14.86 45.53
N PRO A 39 7.97 -13.74 46.11
CA PRO A 39 7.53 -13.29 47.42
C PRO A 39 6.03 -12.96 47.43
N GLY A 40 5.33 -13.34 48.50
CA GLY A 40 3.90 -13.03 48.71
C GLY A 40 2.94 -14.21 48.46
N PRO A 41 1.61 -13.96 48.54
CA PRO A 41 0.58 -15.01 48.46
C PRO A 41 0.37 -15.57 47.04
N GLY A 42 1.09 -15.06 46.04
CA GLY A 42 1.05 -15.58 44.68
C GLY A 42 1.49 -17.05 44.62
N ARG A 43 0.73 -17.86 43.88
CA ARG A 43 1.06 -19.26 43.57
C ARG A 43 1.38 -19.46 42.09
N PRO A 44 2.28 -18.71 41.47
CA PRO A 44 2.58 -18.92 40.05
C PRO A 44 3.21 -20.29 39.88
N GLU A 45 2.56 -21.17 39.12
CA GLU A 45 3.21 -22.39 38.68
C GLU A 45 4.21 -22.08 37.56
N ALA A 46 5.30 -22.85 37.50
CA ALA A 46 6.23 -22.80 36.39
C ALA A 46 6.13 -24.08 35.59
N LEU A 47 5.89 -23.99 34.29
CA LEU A 47 6.03 -25.09 33.35
C LEU A 47 7.29 -24.85 32.52
N SER A 48 8.15 -25.85 32.43
CA SER A 48 9.38 -25.76 31.66
C SER A 48 9.60 -26.97 30.77
N LEU A 49 10.20 -26.72 29.61
CA LEU A 49 10.78 -27.71 28.73
C LEU A 49 12.26 -27.39 28.54
N SER A 50 13.13 -28.28 28.99
CA SER A 50 14.58 -28.13 28.91
C SER A 50 15.18 -29.16 27.97
N LEU A 51 16.16 -28.75 27.16
CA LEU A 51 16.99 -29.64 26.36
C LEU A 51 18.16 -30.13 27.23
N LEU A 52 18.36 -31.43 27.29
CA LEU A 52 19.45 -32.06 28.03
C LEU A 52 20.67 -32.29 27.14
N SER A 53 21.82 -32.54 27.76
CA SER A 53 23.12 -32.74 27.12
C SER A 53 23.16 -33.92 26.14
N ASP A 54 22.34 -34.94 26.39
CA ASP A 54 22.15 -36.12 25.52
C ASP A 54 21.15 -35.88 24.37
N GLY A 55 20.61 -34.66 24.24
CA GLY A 55 19.62 -34.29 23.23
C GLY A 55 18.18 -34.71 23.57
N SER A 56 17.96 -35.38 24.69
CA SER A 56 16.63 -35.64 25.24
C SER A 56 16.05 -34.38 25.90
N ARG A 57 14.81 -34.46 26.39
CA ARG A 57 14.12 -33.31 26.98
C ARG A 57 13.54 -33.65 28.34
N LEU A 58 13.42 -32.63 29.17
CA LEU A 58 12.76 -32.69 30.47
C LEU A 58 11.59 -31.70 30.49
N LEU A 59 10.36 -32.22 30.58
CA LEU A 59 9.15 -31.41 30.76
C LEU A 59 8.77 -31.42 32.23
N ALA A 60 8.74 -30.27 32.88
CA ALA A 60 8.51 -30.18 34.33
C ALA A 60 7.47 -29.11 34.67
N ARG A 61 6.65 -29.38 35.69
CA ARG A 61 5.81 -28.38 36.37
C ARG A 61 6.28 -28.24 37.81
N ALA A 62 6.58 -27.01 38.23
CA ALA A 62 6.89 -26.67 39.60
C ALA A 62 5.78 -25.81 40.23
N VAL A 63 5.43 -26.11 41.48
CA VAL A 63 4.43 -25.38 42.27
C VAL A 63 4.97 -25.06 43.65
N ARG A 64 4.57 -23.90 44.20
CA ARG A 64 4.83 -23.57 45.60
C ARG A 64 4.08 -24.54 46.53
N THR A 65 4.76 -25.04 47.54
CA THR A 65 4.17 -25.83 48.64
C THR A 65 4.33 -25.09 49.96
N ALA A 66 3.76 -25.62 51.05
CA ALA A 66 3.88 -25.02 52.38
C ALA A 66 5.34 -24.98 52.89
N SER A 67 6.15 -25.98 52.52
CA SER A 67 7.54 -26.14 52.96
C SER A 67 8.59 -25.66 51.95
N GLY A 68 8.16 -25.18 50.78
CA GLY A 68 9.06 -24.77 49.70
C GLY A 68 8.38 -24.88 48.35
N PHE A 69 8.79 -25.89 47.57
CA PHE A 69 8.18 -26.20 46.28
C PHE A 69 8.25 -27.69 45.96
N HIS A 70 7.41 -28.09 45.01
CA HIS A 70 7.39 -29.42 44.40
C HIS A 70 7.49 -29.30 42.88
N ALA A 71 8.35 -30.09 42.26
CA ALA A 71 8.44 -30.24 40.82
C ALA A 71 8.12 -31.68 40.39
N HIS A 72 7.13 -31.84 39.51
CA HIS A 72 6.85 -33.09 38.81
C HIS A 72 7.38 -32.98 37.39
N ALA A 73 8.27 -33.89 37.00
CA ALA A 73 8.94 -33.86 35.71
C ALA A 73 8.82 -35.20 34.97
N VAL A 74 8.79 -35.12 33.65
CA VAL A 74 8.69 -36.24 32.73
C VAL A 74 9.85 -36.14 31.74
N HIS A 75 10.67 -37.20 31.70
CA HIS A 75 11.75 -37.34 30.74
C HIS A 75 11.24 -37.83 29.40
N LEU A 76 11.67 -37.17 28.33
CA LEU A 76 11.25 -37.42 26.95
C LEU A 76 12.46 -37.94 26.15
N PRO A 77 12.70 -39.26 26.14
CA PRO A 77 13.78 -39.87 25.37
C PRO A 77 13.44 -39.80 23.87
N GLY A 78 14.20 -39.00 23.11
CA GLY A 78 14.03 -38.84 21.66
C GLY A 78 12.79 -38.02 21.24
N GLU A 79 12.39 -38.14 19.97
CA GLU A 79 11.27 -37.43 19.31
C GLU A 79 9.90 -37.96 19.77
N ALA A 80 9.60 -37.98 21.08
CA ALA A 80 8.38 -38.59 21.62
C ALA A 80 7.09 -38.02 20.98
N GLY A 81 6.48 -38.73 20.01
CA GLY A 81 5.35 -38.22 19.23
C GLY A 81 4.17 -37.78 20.11
N GLY A 82 3.55 -36.64 19.81
CA GLY A 82 2.39 -36.16 20.56
C GLY A 82 2.17 -34.65 20.49
N ALA A 83 1.31 -34.14 21.37
CA ALA A 83 0.98 -32.72 21.48
C ALA A 83 2.21 -31.84 21.81
N LEU A 84 2.11 -30.54 21.54
CA LEU A 84 3.15 -29.57 21.89
C LEU A 84 3.33 -29.52 23.42
N PRO A 85 4.56 -29.59 23.97
CA PRO A 85 4.77 -29.68 25.42
C PRO A 85 4.12 -28.55 26.24
N VAL A 86 4.08 -27.33 25.70
CA VAL A 86 3.41 -26.18 26.33
C VAL A 86 1.91 -26.42 26.57
N THR A 87 1.25 -27.26 25.76
CA THR A 87 -0.19 -27.55 25.93
C THR A 87 -0.49 -28.29 27.23
N ALA A 88 0.52 -28.89 27.88
CA ALA A 88 0.38 -29.48 29.21
C ALA A 88 0.23 -28.43 30.33
N TRP A 89 0.29 -27.12 30.02
CA TRP A 89 -0.04 -26.04 30.94
C TRP A 89 -1.44 -26.23 31.54
N GLY A 90 -1.58 -26.12 32.86
CA GLY A 90 -2.86 -26.36 33.55
C GLY A 90 -3.40 -27.79 33.45
N SER A 91 -2.61 -28.77 33.02
CA SER A 91 -3.05 -30.17 32.94
C SER A 91 -3.31 -30.76 34.32
N ALA A 92 -4.46 -31.43 34.48
CA ALA A 92 -4.77 -32.22 35.67
C ALA A 92 -3.87 -33.47 35.82
N GLY A 93 -3.05 -33.80 34.81
CA GLY A 93 -2.07 -34.88 34.88
C GLY A 93 -0.84 -34.55 35.74
N TRP A 94 -0.63 -33.28 36.09
CA TRP A 94 0.47 -32.89 36.96
C TRP A 94 0.19 -33.19 38.43
N ARG A 95 1.20 -33.66 39.16
CA ARG A 95 1.14 -33.84 40.60
C ARG A 95 1.61 -32.57 41.32
N GLU A 96 1.02 -32.31 42.48
CA GLU A 96 1.33 -31.15 43.33
C GLU A 96 2.22 -31.52 44.52
N ARG A 97 2.43 -32.81 44.74
CA ARG A 97 3.23 -33.37 45.83
C ARG A 97 3.75 -34.75 45.45
N ALA A 98 4.88 -35.13 46.01
CA ALA A 98 5.42 -36.47 45.89
C ALA A 98 4.51 -37.50 46.61
N PRO A 99 4.53 -38.78 46.19
CA PRO A 99 3.99 -39.88 46.99
C PRO A 99 4.64 -39.90 48.38
N ALA A 100 3.85 -40.15 49.43
CA ALA A 100 4.31 -39.99 50.83
C ALA A 100 4.97 -41.25 51.43
N ASP A 101 4.84 -42.41 50.80
CA ASP A 101 5.13 -43.70 51.43
C ASP A 101 6.35 -44.39 50.79
N GLY A 102 7.35 -44.74 51.63
CA GLY A 102 8.49 -45.57 51.25
C GLY A 102 9.87 -44.92 51.45
N PRO A 103 10.96 -45.68 51.25
CA PRO A 103 12.31 -45.14 51.27
C PRO A 103 12.51 -44.18 50.09
N LEU A 104 13.13 -43.02 50.35
CA LEU A 104 13.42 -42.02 49.32
C LEU A 104 14.68 -42.41 48.51
N PRO A 105 14.68 -42.23 47.17
CA PRO A 105 13.54 -41.85 46.33
C PRO A 105 12.54 -43.01 46.16
N VAL A 106 11.25 -42.73 46.32
CA VAL A 106 10.17 -43.72 46.12
C VAL A 106 10.14 -44.19 44.66
N PRO A 107 10.15 -45.50 44.37
CA PRO A 107 10.07 -46.00 43.00
C PRO A 107 8.68 -45.77 42.40
N LEU A 108 8.62 -45.24 41.17
CA LEU A 108 7.38 -44.99 40.44
C LEU A 108 7.32 -45.74 39.09
N PRO A 109 6.13 -46.16 38.63
CA PRO A 109 5.98 -46.67 37.27
C PRO A 109 6.24 -45.54 36.25
N ALA A 110 6.76 -45.87 35.08
CA ALA A 110 6.87 -44.93 33.98
C ALA A 110 5.47 -44.54 33.45
N LEU A 111 5.36 -43.37 32.81
CA LEU A 111 4.15 -42.92 32.14
C LEU A 111 4.12 -43.41 30.69
N ASP A 112 2.93 -43.74 30.18
CA ASP A 112 2.78 -44.15 28.77
C ASP A 112 2.81 -42.97 27.78
N ARG A 113 2.51 -41.77 28.28
CA ARG A 113 2.37 -40.52 27.53
C ARG A 113 2.62 -39.30 28.41
N ILE A 114 2.95 -38.18 27.78
CA ILE A 114 3.03 -36.89 28.47
C ILE A 114 1.67 -36.53 29.10
N PRO A 115 1.64 -35.68 30.14
CA PRO A 115 0.39 -35.16 30.68
C PRO A 115 -0.49 -34.60 29.54
N PRO A 116 -1.81 -34.91 29.54
CA PRO A 116 -2.69 -34.46 28.49
C PRO A 116 -2.75 -32.92 28.45
N PRO A 117 -3.17 -32.31 27.33
CA PRO A 117 -3.37 -30.87 27.29
C PRO A 117 -4.28 -30.38 28.42
N GLY A 118 -3.93 -29.26 29.03
CA GLY A 118 -4.81 -28.58 29.96
C GLY A 118 -5.91 -27.78 29.26
N PRO A 119 -6.72 -27.03 30.00
CA PRO A 119 -7.81 -26.25 29.45
C PRO A 119 -7.27 -25.18 28.48
N TYR A 120 -7.85 -25.12 27.28
CA TYR A 120 -7.57 -24.10 26.29
C TYR A 120 -8.79 -23.19 26.15
N ASP A 121 -8.60 -21.90 26.37
CA ASP A 121 -9.62 -20.87 26.18
C ASP A 121 -9.30 -20.07 24.90
N PRO A 122 -10.04 -20.29 23.79
CA PRO A 122 -9.85 -19.54 22.55
C PRO A 122 -10.12 -18.04 22.70
N ALA A 123 -11.07 -17.65 23.56
CA ALA A 123 -11.43 -16.25 23.75
C ALA A 123 -10.31 -15.49 24.46
N ALA A 124 -9.75 -16.08 25.52
CA ALA A 124 -8.60 -15.50 26.21
C ALA A 124 -7.35 -15.42 25.30
N MET A 125 -7.13 -16.41 24.42
CA MET A 125 -6.06 -16.34 23.42
C MET A 125 -6.29 -15.20 22.42
N ALA A 126 -7.52 -15.02 21.94
CA ALA A 126 -7.85 -13.94 21.00
C ALA A 126 -7.66 -12.55 21.65
N GLU A 127 -8.10 -12.38 22.89
CA GLU A 127 -7.89 -11.14 23.66
C GLU A 127 -6.39 -10.87 23.86
N PHE A 128 -5.63 -11.90 24.21
CA PHE A 128 -4.18 -11.81 24.37
C PHE A 128 -3.48 -11.38 23.07
N VAL A 129 -3.84 -11.99 21.94
CA VAL A 129 -3.34 -11.63 20.60
C VAL A 129 -3.70 -10.20 20.22
N ALA A 130 -4.93 -9.75 20.52
CA ALA A 130 -5.37 -8.39 20.24
C ALA A 130 -4.55 -7.36 21.04
N ALA A 131 -4.38 -7.60 22.35
CA ALA A 131 -3.62 -6.73 23.24
C ALA A 131 -2.13 -6.62 22.86
N ARG A 132 -1.55 -7.67 22.28
CA ARG A 132 -0.11 -7.74 21.92
C ARG A 132 0.14 -7.66 20.42
N GLY A 133 -0.86 -7.27 19.62
CA GLY A 133 -0.82 -7.32 18.16
C GLY A 133 0.38 -6.60 17.52
N ALA A 134 0.82 -5.48 18.09
CA ALA A 134 1.98 -4.72 17.60
C ALA A 134 3.32 -5.45 17.80
N TRP A 135 3.41 -6.38 18.76
CA TRP A 135 4.63 -7.11 19.12
C TRP A 135 4.81 -8.40 18.34
N LEU A 136 3.71 -8.99 17.84
CA LEU A 136 3.70 -10.35 17.27
C LEU A 136 4.68 -10.53 16.12
N ALA A 137 4.78 -9.56 15.20
CA ALA A 137 5.65 -9.71 14.04
C ALA A 137 7.14 -9.75 14.43
N ALA A 138 7.58 -8.89 15.36
CA ALA A 138 8.95 -8.93 15.86
C ALA A 138 9.20 -10.22 16.67
N PHE A 139 8.24 -10.60 17.51
CA PHE A 139 8.33 -11.81 18.31
C PHE A 139 8.49 -13.06 17.43
N PHE A 140 7.67 -13.21 16.38
CA PHE A 140 7.78 -14.35 15.48
C PHE A 140 9.09 -14.38 14.70
N ASP A 141 9.61 -13.22 14.31
CA ASP A 141 10.93 -13.12 13.67
C ASP A 141 12.04 -13.63 14.61
N ASP A 142 12.06 -13.14 15.86
CA ASP A 142 13.03 -13.59 16.87
C ASP A 142 12.84 -15.08 17.22
N VAL A 143 11.60 -15.58 17.33
CA VAL A 143 11.31 -17.00 17.57
C VAL A 143 11.87 -17.88 16.45
N ARG A 144 11.72 -17.45 15.19
CA ARG A 144 12.30 -18.15 14.04
C ARG A 144 13.82 -18.16 14.12
N ARG A 145 14.44 -17.01 14.40
CA ARG A 145 15.90 -16.92 14.55
C ARG A 145 16.41 -17.83 15.67
N VAL A 146 15.76 -17.86 16.82
CA VAL A 146 16.10 -18.75 17.93
C VAL A 146 15.98 -20.24 17.56
N ALA A 147 15.06 -20.58 16.65
CA ALA A 147 14.88 -21.94 16.16
C ALA A 147 15.84 -22.34 15.01
N GLU A 148 16.40 -21.38 14.26
CA GLU A 148 17.20 -21.62 13.06
C GLU A 148 18.69 -21.30 13.21
N GLU A 149 19.04 -20.29 14.01
CA GLU A 149 20.39 -19.77 14.16
C GLU A 149 21.04 -20.25 15.47
N PRO A 150 22.10 -21.06 15.41
CA PRO A 150 22.89 -21.37 16.60
C PRO A 150 23.45 -20.09 17.22
N GLY A 151 23.17 -19.88 18.51
CA GLY A 151 23.64 -18.70 19.25
C GLY A 151 22.79 -17.44 19.09
N ALA A 152 21.60 -17.53 18.47
CA ALA A 152 20.63 -16.45 18.51
C ALA A 152 20.30 -16.02 19.95
N PRO A 153 20.01 -14.73 20.19
CA PRO A 153 19.64 -14.24 21.51
C PRO A 153 18.41 -14.96 22.06
N ARG A 154 18.45 -15.36 23.33
CA ARG A 154 17.28 -15.92 24.02
C ARG A 154 16.19 -14.86 24.17
N ILE A 155 14.94 -15.27 24.22
CA ILE A 155 13.80 -14.35 24.35
C ILE A 155 13.32 -14.37 25.79
N VAL A 156 13.31 -13.20 26.43
CA VAL A 156 12.77 -12.97 27.78
C VAL A 156 11.39 -12.36 27.64
N LEU A 157 10.41 -13.01 28.25
CA LEU A 157 8.99 -12.65 28.23
C LEU A 157 8.61 -12.12 29.61
N VAL A 158 8.24 -10.84 29.68
CA VAL A 158 7.83 -10.17 30.93
C VAL A 158 6.32 -10.04 30.92
N GLU A 159 5.65 -10.79 31.81
CA GLU A 159 4.19 -10.76 31.97
C GLU A 159 3.84 -10.85 33.46
N ALA A 160 2.70 -10.27 33.84
CA ALA A 160 2.25 -10.29 35.24
C ALA A 160 1.74 -11.68 35.69
N ASP A 161 1.34 -12.53 34.74
CA ASP A 161 0.85 -13.89 34.97
C ASP A 161 1.65 -14.89 34.12
N PRO A 162 2.23 -15.96 34.70
CA PRO A 162 2.85 -17.04 33.92
C PRO A 162 1.93 -17.69 32.88
N ALA A 163 0.60 -17.61 33.05
CA ALA A 163 -0.35 -18.06 32.03
C ALA A 163 -0.25 -17.25 30.73
N ASP A 164 0.05 -15.95 30.82
CA ASP A 164 0.32 -15.10 29.66
C ASP A 164 1.66 -15.47 28.99
N VAL A 165 2.68 -15.85 29.78
CA VAL A 165 3.90 -16.43 29.22
C VAL A 165 3.61 -17.74 28.49
N ALA A 166 2.77 -18.62 29.07
CA ALA A 166 2.37 -19.84 28.40
C ALA A 166 1.66 -19.55 27.06
N ARG A 167 0.85 -18.48 26.98
CA ARG A 167 0.25 -18.02 25.72
C ARG A 167 1.28 -17.57 24.69
N TRP A 168 2.29 -16.80 25.09
CA TRP A 168 3.43 -16.47 24.21
C TRP A 168 4.13 -17.72 23.67
N VAL A 169 4.40 -18.70 24.54
CA VAL A 169 5.04 -19.97 24.14
C VAL A 169 4.12 -20.77 23.20
N MET A 170 2.81 -20.79 23.45
CA MET A 170 1.83 -21.42 22.54
C MET A 170 1.86 -20.78 21.15
N LEU A 171 1.90 -19.43 21.07
CA LEU A 171 2.04 -18.71 19.81
C LEU A 171 3.35 -19.10 19.10
N ALA A 172 4.47 -19.09 19.82
CA ALA A 172 5.79 -19.45 19.28
C ALA A 172 5.82 -20.89 18.73
N CYS A 173 5.35 -21.87 19.51
CA CYS A 173 5.30 -23.26 19.07
C CYS A 173 4.30 -23.48 17.92
N GLY A 174 3.24 -22.66 17.83
CA GLY A 174 2.19 -22.76 16.81
C GLY A 174 2.60 -22.27 15.42
N VAL A 175 3.47 -21.24 15.34
CA VAL A 175 3.93 -20.69 14.05
C VAL A 175 5.05 -21.52 13.42
N LEU A 176 5.81 -22.28 14.20
CA LEU A 176 6.89 -23.15 13.73
C LEU A 176 6.30 -24.50 13.23
N PRO A 177 6.89 -25.16 12.20
CA PRO A 177 6.66 -26.56 11.90
C PRO A 177 6.86 -27.41 13.12
N HIS A 178 6.02 -28.44 13.15
CA HIS A 178 5.72 -29.18 14.36
C HIS A 178 6.96 -29.75 15.05
N ALA A 179 7.92 -30.28 14.29
CA ALA A 179 9.18 -30.80 14.85
C ALA A 179 10.01 -29.74 15.59
N ARG A 180 10.07 -28.51 15.06
CA ARG A 180 10.79 -27.39 15.69
C ARG A 180 10.03 -26.83 16.89
N GLY A 181 8.71 -26.64 16.77
CA GLY A 181 7.87 -26.22 17.89
C GLY A 181 7.94 -27.16 19.10
N ARG A 182 8.14 -28.48 18.86
CA ARG A 182 8.34 -29.49 19.92
C ARG A 182 9.74 -29.49 20.56
N ARG A 183 10.71 -28.81 19.95
CA ARG A 183 12.09 -28.67 20.45
C ARG A 183 12.36 -27.31 21.07
N LEU A 184 11.49 -26.34 20.85
CA LEU A 184 11.61 -25.01 21.41
C LEU A 184 11.56 -25.08 22.94
N SER A 185 12.70 -24.86 23.58
CA SER A 185 12.80 -24.92 25.04
C SER A 185 12.23 -23.65 25.67
N PHE A 186 11.52 -23.80 26.80
CA PHE A 186 10.88 -22.68 27.46
C PHE A 186 10.81 -22.87 28.98
N THR A 187 10.68 -21.77 29.72
CA THR A 187 10.11 -21.77 31.07
C THR A 187 9.07 -20.66 31.17
N THR A 188 7.91 -20.93 31.75
CA THR A 188 6.86 -19.90 31.92
C THR A 188 7.17 -18.95 33.07
N TYR A 189 8.09 -19.33 33.96
CA TYR A 189 8.53 -18.48 35.07
C TYR A 189 9.92 -18.87 35.59
N THR A 190 10.72 -17.88 35.94
CA THR A 190 11.96 -17.99 36.73
C THR A 190 12.30 -16.66 37.37
N ARG A 191 12.97 -16.68 38.53
CA ARG A 191 13.55 -15.46 39.13
C ARG A 191 14.95 -15.13 38.61
N ARG A 192 15.55 -16.06 37.83
CA ARG A 192 16.94 -15.98 37.39
C ARG A 192 17.02 -16.10 35.86
N PRO A 193 16.48 -15.14 35.09
CA PRO A 193 16.41 -15.24 33.63
C PRO A 193 17.77 -15.44 32.95
N LEU A 194 18.83 -14.84 33.49
CA LEU A 194 20.18 -14.92 32.91
C LEU A 194 20.85 -16.30 33.08
N SER A 195 20.38 -17.10 34.04
CA SER A 195 20.89 -18.45 34.32
C SER A 195 20.01 -19.54 33.70
N ALA A 196 18.80 -19.21 33.26
CA ALA A 196 17.85 -20.15 32.66
C ALA A 196 18.41 -20.69 31.33
N PRO A 197 18.55 -22.02 31.15
CA PRO A 197 19.13 -22.58 29.93
C PRO A 197 18.19 -22.50 28.70
N GLN A 198 16.90 -22.22 28.92
CA GLN A 198 15.87 -22.27 27.89
C GLN A 198 15.93 -21.11 26.90
N GLN A 199 15.35 -21.33 25.72
CA GLN A 199 15.28 -20.36 24.63
C GLN A 199 14.23 -19.26 24.87
N LEU A 200 13.06 -19.63 25.40
CA LEU A 200 12.02 -18.70 25.86
C LEU A 200 11.99 -18.68 27.39
N VAL A 201 12.10 -17.50 27.98
CA VAL A 201 12.26 -17.36 29.44
C VAL A 201 11.23 -16.37 29.98
N GLY A 202 10.21 -16.90 30.66
CA GLY A 202 9.21 -16.12 31.39
C GLY A 202 9.71 -15.58 32.71
N VAL A 203 9.39 -14.33 33.00
CA VAL A 203 9.67 -13.66 34.27
C VAL A 203 8.51 -12.77 34.68
N LEU A 204 8.38 -12.53 35.98
CA LEU A 204 7.52 -11.47 36.50
C LEU A 204 8.20 -10.10 36.33
N PRO A 205 7.45 -8.99 36.31
CA PRO A 205 8.01 -7.64 36.11
C PRO A 205 9.11 -7.26 37.11
N GLU A 206 9.04 -7.73 38.36
CA GLU A 206 10.05 -7.50 39.39
C GLU A 206 11.36 -8.25 39.14
N ASP A 207 11.31 -9.37 38.43
CA ASP A 207 12.45 -10.25 38.14
C ASP A 207 13.05 -9.95 36.75
N ALA A 208 12.47 -9.00 36.01
CA ALA A 208 12.86 -8.61 34.66
C ALA A 208 14.16 -7.78 34.56
N GLY A 209 14.79 -7.42 35.70
CA GLY A 209 15.96 -6.55 35.78
C GLY A 209 17.20 -7.08 35.03
N VAL A 210 17.21 -6.95 33.70
CA VAL A 210 18.35 -7.26 32.83
C VAL A 210 19.20 -5.98 32.72
N PRO A 211 20.48 -5.99 33.15
CA PRO A 211 21.34 -4.82 33.03
C PRO A 211 21.53 -4.40 31.56
N ALA A 212 21.65 -3.09 31.32
CA ALA A 212 21.79 -2.45 30.00
C ALA A 212 22.99 -2.95 29.15
N GLY A 213 23.86 -3.82 29.68
CA GLY A 213 24.98 -4.47 28.97
C GLY A 213 24.69 -5.89 28.44
N GLY A 214 23.53 -6.50 28.75
CA GLY A 214 23.16 -7.86 28.34
C GLY A 214 22.54 -7.97 26.93
N GLY A 215 22.32 -6.85 26.26
CA GLY A 215 21.49 -6.72 25.05
C GLY A 215 21.93 -7.50 23.80
N ARG A 216 23.09 -8.18 23.82
CA ARG A 216 23.52 -9.07 22.72
C ARG A 216 23.09 -10.53 22.88
N ARG A 217 22.81 -11.00 24.10
CA ARG A 217 22.47 -12.41 24.37
C ARG A 217 20.99 -12.64 24.67
N HIS A 218 20.24 -11.58 24.97
CA HIS A 218 18.83 -11.66 25.31
C HIS A 218 18.04 -10.58 24.57
N ARG A 219 16.81 -10.92 24.18
CA ARG A 219 15.81 -10.04 23.60
C ARG A 219 14.62 -9.98 24.55
N VAL A 220 14.26 -8.79 25.02
CA VAL A 220 13.23 -8.62 26.05
C VAL A 220 11.92 -8.15 25.40
N TYR A 221 10.82 -8.83 25.76
CA TYR A 221 9.45 -8.46 25.42
C TYR A 221 8.70 -8.13 26.70
N ASP A 222 8.44 -6.85 26.93
CA ASP A 222 7.69 -6.31 28.06
C ASP A 222 6.54 -5.47 27.52
N ALA A 223 5.38 -6.10 27.32
CA ALA A 223 4.19 -5.45 26.76
C ALA A 223 3.53 -4.48 27.74
N GLY A 224 3.82 -4.57 29.05
CA GLY A 224 3.22 -3.74 30.09
C GLY A 224 3.93 -2.40 30.31
N ARG A 225 5.22 -2.30 29.94
CA ARG A 225 6.03 -1.08 30.16
C ARG A 225 6.79 -0.60 28.92
N GLY A 226 6.93 -1.44 27.90
CA GLY A 226 7.71 -1.14 26.70
C GLY A 226 6.89 -0.59 25.54
N ALA A 227 7.54 0.17 24.66
CA ALA A 227 7.03 0.37 23.32
C ALA A 227 7.31 -0.87 22.48
N ALA A 228 6.35 -1.27 21.64
CA ALA A 228 6.57 -2.38 20.72
C ALA A 228 7.81 -2.11 19.85
N PRO A 229 8.68 -3.11 19.62
CA PRO A 229 9.79 -2.96 18.73
C PRO A 229 9.27 -2.62 17.33
N GLU A 230 10.06 -1.86 16.60
CA GLU A 230 9.75 -1.60 15.21
C GLU A 230 9.61 -2.92 14.45
N ALA A 231 8.52 -3.04 13.67
CA ALA A 231 8.23 -4.27 12.96
C ALA A 231 9.41 -4.61 12.03
N PRO A 232 9.88 -5.87 12.03
CA PRO A 232 11.03 -6.26 11.26
C PRO A 232 10.76 -6.02 9.76
N ARG A 233 11.72 -5.37 9.10
CA ARG A 233 11.61 -4.95 7.70
C ARG A 233 12.37 -5.88 6.77
N GLY A 234 12.00 -5.82 5.49
CA GLY A 234 12.64 -6.57 4.43
C GLY A 234 12.00 -7.94 4.16
N PRO A 235 12.58 -8.69 3.21
CA PRO A 235 12.02 -9.95 2.71
C PRO A 235 12.01 -11.08 3.75
N ALA A 236 13.06 -11.20 4.57
CA ALA A 236 13.16 -12.26 5.60
C ALA A 236 12.03 -12.16 6.64
N ALA A 237 11.66 -10.93 7.01
CA ALA A 237 10.61 -10.64 7.98
C ALA A 237 9.17 -10.79 7.44
N LEU A 238 9.00 -11.04 6.14
CA LEU A 238 7.68 -11.12 5.50
C LEU A 238 6.85 -12.28 6.05
N TRP A 239 7.50 -13.41 6.34
CA TRP A 239 6.86 -14.56 6.98
C TRP A 239 6.30 -14.19 8.36
N ALA A 240 7.10 -13.50 9.19
CA ALA A 240 6.70 -13.14 10.55
C ALA A 240 5.52 -12.15 10.58
N ARG A 241 5.51 -11.16 9.66
CA ARG A 241 4.37 -10.25 9.49
C ARG A 241 3.11 -10.98 9.02
N THR A 242 3.25 -11.97 8.14
CA THR A 242 2.14 -12.80 7.67
C THR A 242 1.60 -13.67 8.80
N ALA A 243 2.46 -14.31 9.59
CA ALA A 243 2.07 -15.10 10.75
C ALA A 243 1.32 -14.24 11.80
N ALA A 244 1.79 -13.02 12.05
CA ALA A 244 1.10 -12.05 12.91
C ALA A 244 -0.28 -11.66 12.37
N ALA A 245 -0.43 -11.47 11.05
CA ALA A 245 -1.73 -11.20 10.44
C ALA A 245 -2.70 -12.38 10.59
N VAL A 246 -2.22 -13.62 10.39
CA VAL A 246 -3.02 -14.85 10.57
C VAL A 246 -3.53 -14.99 12.00
N TRP A 247 -2.68 -14.78 13.00
CA TRP A 247 -3.10 -14.82 14.40
C TRP A 247 -4.10 -13.72 14.74
N ARG A 248 -3.87 -12.48 14.30
CA ARG A 248 -4.81 -11.36 14.52
C ARG A 248 -6.17 -11.57 13.84
N ALA A 249 -6.20 -12.31 12.72
CA ALA A 249 -7.43 -12.69 12.05
C ALA A 249 -8.15 -13.88 12.71
N GLY A 250 -7.57 -14.49 13.77
CA GLY A 250 -8.15 -15.65 14.43
C GLY A 250 -8.14 -16.92 13.57
N ARG A 251 -7.14 -17.09 12.70
CA ARG A 251 -7.04 -18.22 11.75
C ARG A 251 -5.83 -19.15 12.00
N PRO A 252 -5.53 -19.59 13.24
CA PRO A 252 -4.33 -20.37 13.53
C PRO A 252 -4.31 -21.77 12.87
N GLU A 253 -5.46 -22.28 12.43
CA GLU A 253 -5.55 -23.53 11.68
C GLU A 253 -4.75 -23.50 10.36
N LEU A 254 -4.51 -22.31 9.78
CA LEU A 254 -3.71 -22.15 8.56
C LEU A 254 -2.25 -22.62 8.74
N PHE A 255 -1.70 -22.58 9.96
CA PHE A 255 -0.37 -23.13 10.24
C PHE A 255 -0.35 -24.66 10.14
N ALA A 256 -1.47 -25.34 10.38
CA ALA A 256 -1.60 -26.78 10.16
C ALA A 256 -1.77 -27.15 8.69
N GLU A 257 -2.36 -26.25 7.90
CA GLU A 257 -2.52 -26.41 6.45
C GLU A 257 -1.22 -26.17 5.70
N VAL A 258 -0.50 -25.08 6.01
CA VAL A 258 0.77 -24.73 5.32
C VAL A 258 1.82 -25.83 5.45
N ARG A 259 1.80 -26.59 6.56
CA ARG A 259 2.67 -27.74 6.81
C ARG A 259 2.45 -28.92 5.86
N ARG A 260 1.27 -29.00 5.24
CA ARG A 260 0.91 -30.07 4.29
C ARG A 260 1.23 -29.68 2.85
N LEU A 261 1.54 -28.41 2.59
CA LEU A 261 1.89 -27.92 1.27
C LEU A 261 3.32 -28.34 0.88
N PRO A 262 3.58 -28.57 -0.41
CA PRO A 262 4.92 -28.90 -0.90
C PRO A 262 5.88 -27.71 -0.78
N GLY A 263 7.17 -27.99 -0.59
CA GLY A 263 8.24 -27.00 -0.49
C GLY A 263 8.62 -26.65 0.95
N GLU A 264 9.22 -25.48 1.16
CA GLU A 264 9.62 -25.00 2.49
C GLU A 264 8.44 -24.30 3.19
N PRO A 265 7.79 -24.90 4.22
CA PRO A 265 6.63 -24.31 4.90
C PRO A 265 6.95 -23.00 5.66
N TYR A 266 8.22 -22.61 5.73
CA TYR A 266 8.72 -21.35 6.30
C TYR A 266 8.89 -20.22 5.27
N GLY A 267 8.60 -20.47 3.99
CA GLY A 267 8.54 -19.42 3.00
C GLY A 267 7.38 -18.46 3.31
N ALA A 268 7.56 -17.17 3.02
CA ALA A 268 6.48 -16.20 3.16
C ALA A 268 5.33 -16.48 2.17
N GLY A 269 5.65 -16.99 0.97
CA GLY A 269 4.70 -17.29 -0.11
C GLY A 269 3.57 -18.26 0.26
N PRO A 270 3.84 -19.51 0.70
CA PRO A 270 2.79 -20.50 0.97
C PRO A 270 1.84 -20.05 2.09
N LEU A 271 2.36 -19.46 3.18
CA LEU A 271 1.51 -18.95 4.25
C LEU A 271 0.67 -17.76 3.78
N ALA A 272 1.25 -16.84 3.01
CA ALA A 272 0.53 -15.70 2.46
C ALA A 272 -0.56 -16.12 1.46
N ALA A 273 -0.31 -17.17 0.65
CA ALA A 273 -1.28 -17.72 -0.27
C ALA A 273 -2.51 -18.29 0.44
N LEU A 274 -2.30 -19.11 1.48
CA LEU A 274 -3.40 -19.63 2.31
C LEU A 274 -4.13 -18.52 3.07
N ALA A 275 -3.40 -17.56 3.63
CA ALA A 275 -3.97 -16.44 4.35
C ALA A 275 -4.88 -15.59 3.44
N LEU A 276 -4.43 -15.23 2.24
CA LEU A 276 -5.23 -14.46 1.28
C LEU A 276 -6.44 -15.25 0.78
N ALA A 277 -6.29 -16.53 0.45
CA ALA A 277 -7.42 -17.39 0.07
C ALA A 277 -8.46 -17.53 1.20
N ALA A 278 -8.01 -17.42 2.45
CA ALA A 278 -8.85 -17.43 3.65
C ALA A 278 -9.45 -16.06 4.02
N GLY A 279 -9.17 -15.00 3.24
CA GLY A 279 -9.69 -13.65 3.48
C GLY A 279 -8.88 -12.82 4.50
N VAL A 280 -7.66 -13.23 4.85
CA VAL A 280 -6.78 -12.45 5.73
C VAL A 280 -6.15 -11.31 4.92
N PRO A 281 -6.33 -10.04 5.30
CA PRO A 281 -5.76 -8.91 4.58
C PRO A 281 -4.24 -8.85 4.76
N LEU A 282 -3.50 -8.74 3.66
CA LEU A 282 -2.04 -8.59 3.66
C LEU A 282 -1.59 -7.46 2.74
N GLY A 283 -0.45 -6.85 3.05
CA GLY A 283 0.16 -5.78 2.26
C GLY A 283 0.83 -6.28 0.97
N SER A 284 1.26 -5.35 0.12
CA SER A 284 1.66 -5.63 -1.27
C SER A 284 2.80 -6.67 -1.40
N ALA A 285 3.80 -6.61 -0.50
CA ALA A 285 4.91 -7.56 -0.52
C ALA A 285 4.47 -9.02 -0.26
N ALA A 286 3.48 -9.24 0.61
CA ALA A 286 2.97 -10.58 0.91
C ALA A 286 2.10 -11.10 -0.24
N ARG A 287 1.30 -10.22 -0.85
CA ARG A 287 0.53 -10.52 -2.06
C ARG A 287 1.44 -10.93 -3.22
N ALA A 288 2.55 -10.23 -3.41
CA ALA A 288 3.58 -10.59 -4.40
C ALA A 288 4.17 -11.99 -4.14
N ALA A 289 4.56 -12.27 -2.89
CA ALA A 289 5.13 -13.57 -2.52
C ALA A 289 4.12 -14.72 -2.67
N ALA A 290 2.85 -14.49 -2.33
CA ALA A 290 1.77 -15.45 -2.50
C ALA A 290 1.53 -15.78 -3.99
N ALA A 291 1.43 -14.73 -4.82
CA ALA A 291 1.21 -14.87 -6.25
C ALA A 291 2.36 -15.61 -6.94
N ASP A 292 3.61 -15.25 -6.61
CA ASP A 292 4.80 -15.88 -7.21
C ASP A 292 4.94 -17.35 -6.82
N TRP A 293 4.70 -17.68 -5.54
CA TRP A 293 4.72 -19.06 -5.07
C TRP A 293 3.64 -19.91 -5.73
N ALA A 294 2.41 -19.41 -5.82
CA ALA A 294 1.28 -20.11 -6.43
C ALA A 294 1.46 -20.26 -7.96
N ALA A 295 2.00 -19.24 -8.64
CA ALA A 295 2.26 -19.31 -10.08
C ALA A 295 3.26 -20.42 -10.46
N GLY A 296 4.25 -20.68 -9.60
CA GLY A 296 5.21 -21.76 -9.81
C GLY A 296 4.70 -23.16 -9.43
N ARG A 297 3.54 -23.27 -8.76
CA ARG A 297 2.97 -24.51 -8.20
C ARG A 297 1.44 -24.46 -8.16
N PRO A 298 0.75 -24.27 -9.30
CA PRO A 298 -0.71 -24.14 -9.31
C PRO A 298 -1.43 -25.35 -8.70
N GLU A 299 -0.84 -26.54 -8.79
CA GLU A 299 -1.34 -27.79 -8.22
C GLU A 299 -1.18 -27.93 -6.70
N ALA A 300 -0.42 -27.03 -6.06
CA ALA A 300 -0.24 -27.06 -4.61
C ALA A 300 -1.49 -26.61 -3.83
N LEU A 301 -2.38 -25.85 -4.47
CA LEU A 301 -3.67 -25.44 -3.92
C LEU A 301 -4.79 -26.16 -4.67
N ASP A 302 -5.85 -26.54 -3.95
CA ASP A 302 -7.09 -26.97 -4.61
C ASP A 302 -7.71 -25.80 -5.41
N GLY A 303 -8.56 -26.13 -6.39
CA GLY A 303 -9.14 -25.13 -7.30
C GLY A 303 -9.96 -24.04 -6.58
N VAL A 304 -10.56 -24.35 -5.43
CA VAL A 304 -11.33 -23.38 -4.63
C VAL A 304 -10.40 -22.35 -4.01
N ARG A 305 -9.31 -22.78 -3.37
CA ARG A 305 -8.30 -21.89 -2.79
C ARG A 305 -7.55 -21.09 -3.84
N LEU A 306 -7.23 -21.72 -4.98
CA LEU A 306 -6.55 -21.03 -6.09
C LEU A 306 -7.44 -19.93 -6.68
N HIS A 307 -8.74 -20.21 -6.89
CA HIS A 307 -9.72 -19.22 -7.34
C HIS A 307 -9.88 -18.08 -6.33
N ALA A 308 -10.00 -18.39 -5.03
CA ALA A 308 -10.09 -17.39 -3.98
C ALA A 308 -8.84 -16.49 -3.92
N LEU A 309 -7.64 -17.08 -4.01
CA LEU A 309 -6.38 -16.34 -4.07
C LEU A 309 -6.32 -15.42 -5.29
N ALA A 310 -6.62 -15.95 -6.48
CA ALA A 310 -6.62 -15.18 -7.72
C ALA A 310 -7.64 -14.03 -7.66
N GLY A 311 -8.84 -14.31 -7.14
CA GLY A 311 -9.89 -13.33 -6.91
C GLY A 311 -9.48 -12.19 -6.00
N VAL A 312 -8.73 -12.48 -4.93
CA VAL A 312 -8.16 -11.43 -4.07
C VAL A 312 -7.09 -10.66 -4.83
N LEU A 313 -6.20 -11.31 -5.58
CA LEU A 313 -5.05 -10.68 -6.24
C LEU A 313 -5.41 -9.82 -7.46
N VAL A 314 -6.53 -10.07 -8.14
CA VAL A 314 -6.98 -9.20 -9.25
C VAL A 314 -7.54 -7.86 -8.75
N ARG A 315 -8.05 -7.82 -7.53
CA ARG A 315 -8.65 -6.62 -6.92
C ARG A 315 -7.61 -5.70 -6.26
N PRO A 316 -7.83 -4.39 -6.20
CA PRO A 316 -6.96 -3.50 -5.42
C PRO A 316 -6.94 -3.93 -3.95
N GLY A 317 -5.78 -3.80 -3.30
CA GLY A 317 -5.63 -4.06 -1.87
C GLY A 317 -5.90 -2.82 -1.02
N GLY A 318 -5.75 -2.92 0.30
CA GLY A 318 -5.77 -1.75 1.19
C GLY A 318 -4.52 -0.86 1.07
N GLU A 319 -3.47 -1.37 0.43
CA GLU A 319 -2.24 -0.63 0.10
C GLU A 319 -2.08 -0.55 -1.43
N PRO A 320 -1.42 0.49 -1.96
CA PRO A 320 -1.10 0.60 -3.38
C PRO A 320 -0.34 -0.62 -3.89
N ARG A 321 -0.74 -1.15 -5.04
CA ARG A 321 -0.10 -2.31 -5.65
C ARG A 321 1.30 -1.96 -6.16
N GLY A 322 2.33 -2.56 -5.56
CA GLY A 322 3.71 -2.41 -6.03
C GLY A 322 4.02 -3.20 -7.32
N ALA A 323 5.10 -2.83 -8.01
CA ALA A 323 5.51 -3.47 -9.26
C ALA A 323 5.75 -4.98 -9.15
N ALA A 324 6.32 -5.45 -8.02
CA ALA A 324 6.55 -6.87 -7.77
C ALA A 324 5.24 -7.67 -7.67
N GLU A 325 4.23 -7.09 -7.01
CA GLU A 325 2.89 -7.70 -6.89
C GLU A 325 2.20 -7.76 -8.25
N ALA A 326 2.28 -6.70 -9.05
CA ALA A 326 1.69 -6.67 -10.38
C ALA A 326 2.29 -7.78 -11.28
N ALA A 327 3.63 -7.88 -11.33
CA ALA A 327 4.31 -8.89 -12.13
C ALA A 327 4.02 -10.33 -11.65
N ALA A 328 4.01 -10.56 -10.33
CA ALA A 328 3.70 -11.88 -9.77
C ALA A 328 2.23 -12.28 -10.00
N SER A 329 1.30 -11.34 -9.87
CA SER A 329 -0.12 -11.56 -10.14
C SER A 329 -0.34 -11.94 -11.61
N GLN A 330 0.33 -11.26 -12.55
CA GLN A 330 0.27 -11.63 -13.97
C GLN A 330 0.76 -13.05 -14.24
N ARG A 331 1.86 -13.47 -13.60
CA ARG A 331 2.36 -14.86 -13.70
C ARG A 331 1.33 -15.86 -13.17
N LEU A 332 0.69 -15.56 -12.04
CA LEU A 332 -0.36 -16.42 -11.50
C LEU A 332 -1.54 -16.53 -12.46
N LEU A 333 -2.06 -15.39 -12.96
CA LEU A 333 -3.16 -15.39 -13.92
C LEU A 333 -2.79 -16.20 -15.16
N ALA A 334 -1.54 -16.09 -15.64
CA ALA A 334 -1.01 -16.87 -16.75
C ALA A 334 -0.96 -18.38 -16.50
N ALA A 335 -0.78 -18.81 -15.24
CA ALA A 335 -0.74 -20.22 -14.86
C ALA A 335 -2.11 -20.86 -14.61
N LEU A 336 -3.19 -20.08 -14.49
CA LEU A 336 -4.54 -20.60 -14.31
C LEU A 336 -5.02 -21.37 -15.55
N ASP A 337 -5.78 -22.45 -15.32
CA ASP A 337 -6.48 -23.18 -16.39
C ASP A 337 -7.62 -22.34 -17.02
N ALA A 338 -8.10 -22.77 -18.18
CA ALA A 338 -9.10 -22.03 -18.94
C ALA A 338 -10.44 -21.87 -18.19
N GLY A 339 -10.83 -22.84 -17.36
CA GLY A 339 -12.07 -22.81 -16.60
C GLY A 339 -12.01 -21.78 -15.46
N ALA A 340 -10.95 -21.82 -14.67
CA ALA A 340 -10.70 -20.85 -13.60
C ALA A 340 -10.58 -19.42 -14.14
N ARG A 341 -9.90 -19.25 -15.28
CA ARG A 341 -9.81 -17.95 -15.95
C ARG A 341 -11.16 -17.42 -16.40
N GLY A 342 -11.97 -18.27 -17.03
CA GLY A 342 -13.30 -17.89 -17.51
C GLY A 342 -14.24 -17.48 -16.37
N ALA A 343 -14.24 -18.23 -15.26
CA ALA A 343 -15.01 -17.90 -14.08
C ALA A 343 -14.59 -16.54 -13.48
N LEU A 344 -13.29 -16.31 -13.31
CA LEU A 344 -12.78 -15.07 -12.75
C LEU A 344 -13.02 -13.87 -13.69
N ALA A 345 -12.90 -14.07 -15.00
CA ALA A 345 -13.22 -13.05 -16.00
C ALA A 345 -14.68 -12.60 -15.91
N ALA A 346 -15.62 -13.54 -15.76
CA ALA A 346 -17.04 -13.25 -15.64
C ALA A 346 -17.37 -12.46 -14.36
N GLU A 347 -16.75 -12.81 -13.22
CA GLU A 347 -16.89 -12.06 -11.97
C GLU A 347 -16.39 -10.61 -12.12
N LEU A 348 -15.21 -10.43 -12.72
CA LEU A 348 -14.64 -9.10 -12.93
C LEU A 348 -15.47 -8.26 -13.90
N GLU A 349 -16.06 -8.86 -14.93
CA GLU A 349 -16.93 -8.15 -15.86
C GLU A 349 -18.20 -7.64 -15.17
N ALA A 350 -18.80 -8.46 -14.29
CA ALA A 350 -19.95 -8.04 -13.49
C ALA A 350 -19.60 -6.88 -12.54
N GLU A 351 -18.45 -6.97 -11.86
CA GLU A 351 -17.96 -5.92 -10.96
C GLU A 351 -17.63 -4.62 -11.71
N LEU A 352 -16.94 -4.70 -12.85
CA LEU A 352 -16.63 -3.56 -13.70
C LEU A 352 -17.88 -2.88 -14.26
N ARG A 353 -18.95 -3.63 -14.51
CA ARG A 353 -20.23 -3.06 -14.96
C ARG A 353 -20.95 -2.28 -13.85
N ALA A 354 -20.72 -2.63 -12.58
CA ALA A 354 -21.27 -1.92 -11.42
C ALA A 354 -20.41 -0.71 -11.00
N ALA A 355 -19.09 -0.76 -11.18
CA ALA A 355 -18.14 0.23 -10.68
C ALA A 355 -18.33 1.71 -11.13
N PRO A 356 -18.89 2.01 -12.32
CA PRO A 356 -19.19 3.39 -12.73
C PRO A 356 -20.30 4.06 -11.93
N ALA A 357 -21.20 3.28 -11.32
CA ALA A 357 -22.32 3.79 -10.53
C ALA A 357 -21.91 4.17 -9.09
N ASP A 358 -20.73 3.76 -8.65
CA ASP A 358 -20.19 4.07 -7.33
C ASP A 358 -19.64 5.51 -7.29
N PRO A 359 -20.29 6.42 -6.53
CA PRO A 359 -19.85 7.81 -6.41
C PRO A 359 -18.67 7.99 -5.43
N GLU A 360 -18.45 7.04 -4.52
CA GLU A 360 -17.39 7.11 -3.51
C GLU A 360 -16.08 6.46 -4.01
N GLY A 361 -16.19 5.49 -4.93
CA GLY A 361 -15.04 4.81 -5.51
C GLY A 361 -14.20 5.71 -6.41
N GLY A 362 -12.91 5.86 -6.07
CA GLY A 362 -11.92 6.56 -6.90
C GLY A 362 -11.64 5.87 -8.25
N PRO A 363 -10.90 6.51 -9.17
CA PRO A 363 -10.72 6.02 -10.54
C PRO A 363 -9.73 4.84 -10.67
N ALA A 364 -8.88 4.59 -9.66
CA ALA A 364 -7.82 3.55 -9.71
C ALA A 364 -8.38 2.12 -9.65
N GLY A 365 -9.45 1.89 -8.88
CA GLY A 365 -10.09 0.57 -8.75
C GLY A 365 -10.58 0.03 -10.10
N PRO A 366 -11.47 0.74 -10.81
CA PRO A 366 -11.95 0.32 -12.12
C PRO A 366 -10.82 0.09 -13.15
N ALA A 367 -9.78 0.93 -13.15
CA ALA A 367 -8.64 0.76 -14.06
C ALA A 367 -7.85 -0.53 -13.76
N THR A 368 -7.65 -0.84 -12.47
CA THR A 368 -6.96 -2.07 -12.05
C THR A 368 -7.76 -3.32 -12.41
N LEU A 369 -9.08 -3.32 -12.15
CA LEU A 369 -9.98 -4.41 -12.53
C LEU A 369 -9.97 -4.64 -14.04
N LEU A 370 -9.97 -3.57 -14.83
CA LEU A 370 -9.95 -3.63 -16.29
C LEU A 370 -8.66 -4.27 -16.82
N VAL A 371 -7.50 -3.94 -16.26
CA VAL A 371 -6.21 -4.58 -16.61
C VAL A 371 -6.25 -6.07 -16.30
N SER A 372 -6.77 -6.45 -15.13
CA SER A 372 -6.89 -7.85 -14.74
C SER A 372 -7.89 -8.63 -15.62
N ALA A 373 -9.04 -8.03 -15.95
CA ALA A 373 -10.03 -8.61 -16.84
C ALA A 373 -9.45 -8.83 -18.26
N ALA A 374 -8.71 -7.85 -18.79
CA ALA A 374 -8.02 -7.99 -20.06
C ALA A 374 -6.95 -9.10 -20.05
N ALA A 375 -6.18 -9.23 -18.97
CA ALA A 375 -5.19 -10.31 -18.80
C ALA A 375 -5.82 -11.71 -18.72
N LEU A 376 -7.09 -11.79 -18.32
CA LEU A 376 -7.89 -13.01 -18.29
C LEU A 376 -8.60 -13.29 -19.63
N GLY A 377 -8.53 -12.39 -20.60
CA GLY A 377 -9.18 -12.52 -21.91
C GLY A 377 -10.66 -12.13 -21.92
N ALA A 378 -11.14 -11.37 -20.93
CA ALA A 378 -12.51 -10.84 -20.92
C ALA A 378 -12.72 -9.81 -22.05
N ASP A 379 -13.91 -9.78 -22.63
CA ASP A 379 -14.30 -8.71 -23.55
C ASP A 379 -14.59 -7.43 -22.76
N THR A 380 -13.60 -6.52 -22.77
CA THR A 380 -13.66 -5.26 -22.04
C THR A 380 -14.05 -4.07 -22.92
N ALA A 381 -14.28 -4.28 -24.21
CA ALA A 381 -14.44 -3.19 -25.18
C ALA A 381 -15.60 -2.24 -24.83
N GLY A 382 -16.74 -2.80 -24.40
CA GLY A 382 -17.91 -2.03 -23.99
C GLY A 382 -17.75 -1.25 -22.66
N LEU A 383 -16.74 -1.59 -21.86
CA LEU A 383 -16.50 -1.00 -20.53
C LEU A 383 -15.48 0.13 -20.59
N LEU A 384 -14.57 0.11 -21.58
CA LEU A 384 -13.50 1.10 -21.75
C LEU A 384 -13.99 2.57 -21.71
N PRO A 385 -15.07 2.98 -22.41
CA PRO A 385 -15.48 4.38 -22.43
C PRO A 385 -15.94 4.91 -21.07
N GLN A 386 -16.55 4.05 -20.25
CA GLN A 386 -17.06 4.42 -18.93
C GLN A 386 -15.90 4.60 -17.93
N VAL A 387 -14.95 3.66 -17.94
CA VAL A 387 -13.73 3.74 -17.13
C VAL A 387 -12.89 4.95 -17.54
N ALA A 388 -12.71 5.19 -18.85
CA ALA A 388 -11.98 6.35 -19.37
C ALA A 388 -12.60 7.68 -18.92
N ARG A 389 -13.94 7.77 -18.91
CA ARG A 389 -14.67 8.96 -18.43
C ARG A 389 -14.44 9.22 -16.94
N LYS A 390 -14.50 8.18 -16.10
CA LYS A 390 -14.26 8.30 -14.65
C LYS A 390 -12.79 8.69 -14.38
N LEU A 391 -11.85 8.06 -15.08
CA LEU A 391 -10.42 8.41 -15.03
C LEU A 391 -10.13 9.86 -15.42
N ALA A 392 -10.60 10.30 -16.59
CA ALA A 392 -10.33 11.65 -17.08
C ALA A 392 -10.87 12.74 -16.12
N ARG A 393 -12.05 12.53 -15.53
CA ARG A 393 -12.61 13.45 -14.52
C ARG A 393 -11.79 13.46 -13.24
N GLY A 394 -11.42 12.28 -12.72
CA GLY A 394 -10.59 12.17 -11.52
C GLY A 394 -9.22 12.84 -11.71
N LEU A 395 -8.59 12.63 -12.87
CA LEU A 395 -7.30 13.24 -13.21
C LEU A 395 -7.36 14.78 -13.30
N LEU A 396 -8.45 15.36 -13.77
CA LEU A 396 -8.59 16.83 -13.80
C LEU A 396 -8.98 17.42 -12.44
N ALA A 397 -9.76 16.70 -11.64
CA ALA A 397 -10.19 17.15 -10.32
C ALA A 397 -9.05 17.11 -9.30
N ASP A 398 -8.29 16.02 -9.27
CA ASP A 398 -7.13 15.83 -8.40
C ASP A 398 -5.98 15.13 -9.15
N PRO A 399 -5.17 15.88 -9.91
CA PRO A 399 -4.07 15.30 -10.68
C PRO A 399 -3.05 14.53 -9.86
N GLN A 400 -2.74 15.01 -8.64
CA GLN A 400 -1.70 14.42 -7.79
C GLN A 400 -2.18 13.13 -7.12
N GLY A 401 -3.40 13.13 -6.57
CA GLY A 401 -3.97 11.94 -5.94
C GLY A 401 -4.41 10.89 -6.97
N ALA A 402 -4.93 11.30 -8.12
CA ALA A 402 -5.38 10.36 -9.13
C ALA A 402 -4.23 9.73 -9.93
N TYR A 403 -3.19 10.47 -10.34
CA TYR A 403 -2.14 9.94 -11.24
C TYR A 403 -1.06 9.09 -10.54
N GLY A 404 -1.48 8.11 -9.76
CA GLY A 404 -0.62 7.14 -9.07
C GLY A 404 0.02 6.09 -9.99
N GLU A 405 0.80 5.19 -9.40
CA GLU A 405 1.50 4.11 -10.14
C GLU A 405 0.54 3.17 -10.87
N GLU A 406 -0.60 2.86 -10.24
CA GLU A 406 -1.61 1.95 -10.78
C GLU A 406 -2.22 2.47 -12.08
N ILE A 407 -2.60 3.76 -12.10
CA ILE A 407 -3.15 4.40 -13.31
C ILE A 407 -2.08 4.46 -14.41
N ARG A 408 -0.84 4.80 -14.06
CA ARG A 408 0.26 4.84 -15.02
C ARG A 408 0.51 3.46 -15.65
N ALA A 409 0.51 2.41 -14.83
CA ALA A 409 0.65 1.04 -15.28
C ALA A 409 -0.54 0.60 -16.16
N ALA A 410 -1.78 0.99 -15.80
CA ALA A 410 -2.97 0.67 -16.58
C ALA A 410 -2.96 1.34 -17.96
N LEU A 411 -2.62 2.64 -18.03
CA LEU A 411 -2.51 3.36 -19.30
C LEU A 411 -1.37 2.84 -20.19
N ALA A 412 -0.32 2.27 -19.60
CA ALA A 412 0.76 1.63 -20.35
C ALA A 412 0.35 0.24 -20.89
N GLN A 413 -0.42 -0.52 -20.12
CA GLN A 413 -0.86 -1.88 -20.49
C GLN A 413 -2.07 -1.90 -21.44
N LEU A 414 -2.89 -0.84 -21.44
CA LEU A 414 -4.11 -0.75 -22.24
C LEU A 414 -4.08 0.48 -23.17
N PRO A 415 -3.47 0.38 -24.36
CA PRO A 415 -3.39 1.49 -25.32
C PRO A 415 -4.75 2.05 -25.72
N ALA A 416 -5.78 1.19 -25.86
CA ALA A 416 -7.14 1.62 -26.17
C ALA A 416 -7.75 2.48 -25.04
N LEU A 417 -7.53 2.10 -23.78
CA LEU A 417 -7.94 2.91 -22.63
C LEU A 417 -7.22 4.26 -22.64
N ARG A 418 -5.91 4.25 -22.89
CA ARG A 418 -5.10 5.47 -22.95
C ARG A 418 -5.61 6.44 -24.03
N ALA A 419 -5.90 5.95 -25.23
CA ALA A 419 -6.44 6.78 -26.29
C ALA A 419 -7.77 7.44 -25.88
N LEU A 420 -8.69 6.67 -25.29
CA LEU A 420 -9.98 7.18 -24.81
C LEU A 420 -9.85 8.18 -23.65
N VAL A 421 -8.90 7.95 -22.73
CA VAL A 421 -8.63 8.88 -21.63
C VAL A 421 -8.07 10.20 -22.17
N LEU A 422 -7.13 10.14 -23.12
CA LEU A 422 -6.54 11.34 -23.71
C LEU A 422 -7.55 12.13 -24.54
N ASP A 423 -8.34 11.47 -25.38
CA ASP A 423 -9.45 12.08 -26.13
C ASP A 423 -10.43 12.79 -25.17
N ARG A 424 -10.79 12.12 -24.07
CA ARG A 424 -11.69 12.70 -23.09
C ARG A 424 -11.08 13.88 -22.33
N LEU A 425 -9.81 13.78 -21.98
CA LEU A 425 -9.06 14.86 -21.34
C LEU A 425 -8.94 16.08 -22.27
N ASP A 426 -8.79 15.88 -23.58
CA ASP A 426 -8.74 16.95 -24.58
C ASP A 426 -10.07 17.69 -24.69
N ALA A 427 -11.18 16.95 -24.76
CA ALA A 427 -12.52 17.55 -24.72
C ALA A 427 -12.78 18.33 -23.42
N LEU A 428 -12.32 17.82 -22.27
CA LEU A 428 -12.47 18.51 -20.99
C LEU A 428 -11.55 19.74 -20.88
N ALA A 429 -10.32 19.66 -21.39
CA ALA A 429 -9.37 20.76 -21.44
C ALA A 429 -9.84 21.89 -22.38
N ALA A 430 -10.60 21.59 -23.44
CA ALA A 430 -11.25 22.61 -24.25
C ALA A 430 -12.25 23.46 -23.44
N GLY A 431 -12.93 22.85 -22.46
CA GLY A 431 -13.87 23.52 -21.56
C GLY A 431 -13.21 24.26 -20.39
N ASP A 432 -12.17 23.66 -19.78
CA ASP A 432 -11.38 24.24 -18.69
C ASP A 432 -9.87 24.11 -18.96
N PRO A 433 -9.29 24.99 -19.80
CA PRO A 433 -7.87 24.95 -20.13
C PRO A 433 -6.93 25.11 -18.92
N PRO A 434 -7.22 25.97 -17.93
CA PRO A 434 -6.43 26.02 -16.69
C PRO A 434 -6.37 24.69 -15.94
N ALA A 435 -7.45 23.91 -15.85
CA ALA A 435 -7.41 22.56 -15.27
C ALA A 435 -6.52 21.62 -16.08
N GLY A 436 -6.61 21.66 -17.41
CA GLY A 436 -5.71 20.91 -18.30
C GLY A 436 -4.23 21.27 -18.08
N ALA A 437 -3.90 22.55 -17.91
CA ALA A 437 -2.53 22.98 -17.62
C ALA A 437 -2.05 22.50 -16.24
N ARG A 438 -2.92 22.55 -15.22
CA ARG A 438 -2.62 21.99 -13.88
C ARG A 438 -2.33 20.50 -13.94
N LEU A 439 -3.04 19.72 -14.77
CA LEU A 439 -2.78 18.29 -14.96
C LEU A 439 -1.30 18.05 -15.32
N PHE A 440 -0.77 18.73 -16.35
CA PHE A 440 0.62 18.53 -16.77
C PHE A 440 1.65 19.14 -15.82
N ALA A 441 1.31 20.19 -15.07
CA ALA A 441 2.18 20.75 -14.05
C ALA A 441 2.41 19.77 -12.87
N HIS A 442 1.45 18.90 -12.58
CA HIS A 442 1.46 18.02 -11.42
C HIS A 442 1.61 16.54 -11.76
N THR A 443 1.66 16.17 -13.05
CA THR A 443 1.76 14.77 -13.49
C THR A 443 2.90 14.57 -14.49
N GLY A 444 3.42 13.35 -14.54
CA GLY A 444 4.36 12.91 -15.58
C GLY A 444 3.68 12.46 -16.88
N LEU A 445 2.42 12.83 -17.14
CA LEU A 445 1.69 12.43 -18.34
C LEU A 445 2.36 13.00 -19.59
N ARG A 446 2.69 12.14 -20.56
CA ARG A 446 3.32 12.52 -21.84
C ARG A 446 2.34 12.30 -22.98
N LEU A 447 2.34 13.23 -23.95
CA LEU A 447 1.55 13.13 -25.18
C LEU A 447 2.40 12.60 -26.33
N GLY A 448 1.77 11.84 -27.23
CA GLY A 448 2.39 11.40 -28.47
C GLY A 448 2.34 12.49 -29.55
N THR A 449 3.34 12.51 -30.44
CA THR A 449 3.42 13.47 -31.56
C THR A 449 2.39 13.20 -32.66
N ALA A 450 1.83 11.98 -32.74
CA ALA A 450 0.85 11.59 -33.74
C ALA A 450 -0.63 11.79 -33.31
N GLU A 451 -0.89 12.05 -32.02
CA GLU A 451 -2.25 12.11 -31.47
C GLU A 451 -2.91 13.48 -31.75
N PRO A 452 -4.12 13.56 -32.35
CA PRO A 452 -4.79 14.83 -32.66
C PRO A 452 -5.45 15.44 -31.41
N LEU A 453 -4.63 15.87 -30.44
CA LEU A 453 -5.05 16.38 -29.14
C LEU A 453 -4.68 17.87 -28.99
N PRO A 454 -5.33 18.78 -29.76
CA PRO A 454 -4.91 20.16 -29.87
C PRO A 454 -4.97 20.91 -28.52
N HIS A 455 -6.00 20.65 -27.70
CA HIS A 455 -6.19 21.35 -26.44
C HIS A 455 -5.20 20.89 -25.37
N LEU A 456 -4.95 19.58 -25.27
CA LEU A 456 -3.95 19.04 -24.34
C LEU A 456 -2.54 19.45 -24.71
N ARG A 457 -2.20 19.56 -25.99
CA ARG A 457 -0.89 20.06 -26.43
C ARG A 457 -0.65 21.49 -25.96
N MET A 458 -1.65 22.36 -26.13
CA MET A 458 -1.60 23.73 -25.61
C MET A 458 -1.46 23.75 -24.08
N CYS A 459 -2.23 22.91 -23.37
CA CYS A 459 -2.16 22.81 -21.92
C CYS A 459 -0.81 22.28 -21.41
N ALA A 460 -0.27 21.25 -22.06
CA ALA A 460 1.03 20.65 -21.73
C ALA A 460 2.18 21.65 -21.95
N ARG A 461 2.07 22.49 -22.98
CA ARG A 461 3.01 23.58 -23.22
C ARG A 461 2.95 24.65 -22.13
N GLY A 462 1.75 24.91 -21.61
CA GLY A 462 1.47 25.99 -20.65
C GLY A 462 1.71 27.37 -21.27
N ARG A 463 1.35 28.44 -20.55
CA ARG A 463 1.60 29.81 -21.02
C ARG A 463 3.12 30.06 -21.15
N PRO A 464 3.64 30.37 -22.36
CA PRO A 464 5.03 30.80 -22.51
C PRO A 464 5.29 32.14 -21.79
N PRO A 465 6.49 32.35 -21.21
CA PRO A 465 6.84 33.63 -20.61
C PRO A 465 6.96 34.72 -21.69
N GLY A 466 6.73 35.98 -21.29
CA GLY A 466 6.87 37.14 -22.16
C GLY A 466 5.53 37.72 -22.65
N ASP A 467 5.58 38.35 -23.82
CA ASP A 467 4.46 39.04 -24.44
C ASP A 467 3.26 38.11 -24.65
N ARG A 468 2.07 38.56 -24.23
CA ARG A 468 0.85 37.73 -24.22
C ARG A 468 0.38 37.35 -25.61
N VAL A 469 0.50 38.24 -26.59
CA VAL A 469 0.08 37.96 -27.97
C VAL A 469 1.04 36.98 -28.64
N VAL A 470 2.34 37.10 -28.38
CA VAL A 470 3.35 36.12 -28.82
C VAL A 470 3.16 34.75 -28.14
N ALA A 471 2.79 34.75 -26.86
CA ALA A 471 2.44 33.55 -26.11
C ALA A 471 1.25 32.82 -26.74
N LEU A 472 0.19 33.55 -27.13
CA LEU A 472 -0.95 32.98 -27.84
C LEU A 472 -0.57 32.38 -29.20
N ASP A 473 0.17 33.13 -30.03
CA ASP A 473 0.62 32.65 -31.34
C ASP A 473 1.46 31.36 -31.23
N THR A 474 2.29 31.27 -30.18
CA THR A 474 3.06 30.06 -29.87
C THR A 474 2.15 28.89 -29.52
N LEU A 475 1.13 29.10 -28.69
CA LEU A 475 0.17 28.06 -28.32
C LEU A 475 -0.69 27.61 -29.51
N LEU A 476 -1.12 28.53 -30.38
CA LEU A 476 -1.88 28.18 -31.59
C LEU A 476 -1.04 27.33 -32.56
N ARG A 477 0.28 27.58 -32.64
CA ARG A 477 1.20 26.72 -33.40
C ARG A 477 1.34 25.33 -32.76
N GLU A 478 1.36 25.27 -31.43
CA GLU A 478 1.45 24.01 -30.68
C GLU A 478 0.20 23.12 -30.84
N ALA A 479 -0.98 23.73 -31.02
CA ALA A 479 -2.21 22.99 -31.27
C ALA A 479 -2.11 22.09 -32.51
N GLY A 480 -1.28 22.46 -33.49
CA GLY A 480 -1.08 21.71 -34.73
C GLY A 480 -2.26 21.75 -35.71
N VAL A 481 -3.33 22.49 -35.35
CA VAL A 481 -4.52 22.72 -36.18
C VAL A 481 -4.79 24.22 -36.28
N SER A 482 -5.35 24.63 -37.41
CA SER A 482 -5.69 26.02 -37.65
C SER A 482 -6.93 26.43 -36.86
N PRO A 483 -6.97 27.62 -36.22
CA PRO A 483 -8.17 28.11 -35.53
C PRO A 483 -9.36 28.35 -36.48
N TYR A 484 -9.12 28.40 -37.79
CA TYR A 484 -10.20 28.44 -38.78
C TYR A 484 -10.93 27.09 -38.91
N ALA A 485 -10.19 25.99 -38.75
CA ALA A 485 -10.69 24.62 -38.83
C ALA A 485 -11.23 24.14 -37.47
N GLU A 486 -10.55 24.47 -36.37
CA GLU A 486 -10.99 24.18 -35.00
C GLU A 486 -11.00 25.48 -34.16
N PRO A 487 -12.11 26.24 -34.13
CA PRO A 487 -12.17 27.51 -33.42
C PRO A 487 -11.91 27.43 -31.91
N LEU A 488 -12.19 26.29 -31.27
CA LEU A 488 -12.01 26.17 -29.82
C LEU A 488 -10.54 26.25 -29.39
N VAL A 489 -9.57 26.03 -30.29
CA VAL A 489 -8.15 26.23 -29.95
C VAL A 489 -7.85 27.70 -29.66
N LEU A 490 -8.56 28.64 -30.30
CA LEU A 490 -8.43 30.06 -29.99
C LEU A 490 -8.90 30.36 -28.57
N ARG A 491 -10.07 29.82 -28.19
CA ARG A 491 -10.59 29.91 -26.82
C ARG A 491 -9.62 29.35 -25.79
N THR A 492 -9.08 28.17 -26.08
CA THR A 492 -8.12 27.47 -25.22
C THR A 492 -6.87 28.31 -24.98
N GLY A 493 -6.27 28.82 -26.07
CA GLY A 493 -5.09 29.68 -25.98
C GLY A 493 -5.35 30.97 -25.22
N MET A 494 -6.50 31.61 -25.46
CA MET A 494 -6.84 32.84 -24.76
C MET A 494 -7.02 32.61 -23.24
N ARG A 495 -7.72 31.54 -22.85
CA ARG A 495 -7.88 31.15 -21.44
C ARG A 495 -6.55 30.82 -20.76
N LEU A 496 -5.61 30.20 -21.46
CA LEU A 496 -4.28 29.91 -20.90
C LEU A 496 -3.41 31.16 -20.72
N VAL A 497 -3.54 32.15 -21.60
CA VAL A 497 -2.69 33.36 -21.57
C VAL A 497 -3.26 34.44 -20.64
N TRP A 498 -4.57 34.66 -20.70
CA TRP A 498 -5.27 35.77 -20.03
C TRP A 498 -6.16 35.32 -18.86
N GLY A 499 -6.54 34.04 -18.78
CA GLY A 499 -7.42 33.55 -17.71
C GLY A 499 -8.81 34.18 -17.77
N ASP A 500 -9.22 34.79 -16.65
CA ASP A 500 -10.46 35.57 -16.53
C ASP A 500 -10.24 37.09 -16.74
N VAL A 501 -8.98 37.53 -16.92
CA VAL A 501 -8.66 38.95 -17.11
C VAL A 501 -8.74 39.28 -18.60
N PRO A 502 -9.51 40.28 -19.04
CA PRO A 502 -9.58 40.60 -20.46
C PRO A 502 -8.22 41.08 -21.01
N PRO A 503 -7.92 40.86 -22.31
CA PRO A 503 -6.80 41.50 -22.98
C PRO A 503 -6.90 43.03 -22.89
N THR A 504 -5.78 43.75 -23.08
CA THR A 504 -5.89 45.21 -23.24
C THR A 504 -6.56 45.56 -24.57
N PRO A 505 -7.13 46.76 -24.75
CA PRO A 505 -7.75 47.17 -26.01
C PRO A 505 -6.83 47.02 -27.23
N VAL A 506 -5.55 47.41 -27.10
CA VAL A 506 -4.55 47.22 -28.16
C VAL A 506 -4.30 45.74 -28.50
N GLU A 507 -4.23 44.87 -27.49
CA GLU A 507 -4.09 43.42 -27.71
C GLU A 507 -5.35 42.85 -28.38
N ALA A 508 -6.54 43.25 -27.91
CA ALA A 508 -7.82 42.81 -28.45
C ALA A 508 -8.03 43.20 -29.92
N ARG A 509 -7.69 44.45 -30.29
CA ARG A 509 -7.71 44.88 -31.70
C ARG A 509 -6.76 44.05 -32.55
N LEU A 510 -5.55 43.78 -32.04
CA LEU A 510 -4.56 42.97 -32.73
C LEU A 510 -5.04 41.53 -32.93
N LEU A 511 -5.70 40.93 -31.93
CA LEU A 511 -6.31 39.60 -32.03
C LEU A 511 -7.44 39.55 -33.08
N LEU A 512 -8.35 40.53 -33.04
CA LEU A 512 -9.47 40.62 -33.96
C LEU A 512 -9.00 40.80 -35.41
N ALA A 513 -8.01 41.67 -35.63
CA ALA A 513 -7.44 41.93 -36.96
C ALA A 513 -6.68 40.73 -37.55
N THR A 514 -6.11 39.87 -36.72
CA THR A 514 -5.24 38.76 -37.16
C THR A 514 -5.96 37.43 -37.31
N THR A 515 -6.95 37.14 -36.46
CA THR A 515 -7.72 35.89 -36.51
C THR A 515 -9.10 36.05 -37.11
N GLY A 516 -9.64 37.28 -37.14
CA GLY A 516 -10.90 37.64 -37.77
C GLY A 516 -12.13 37.40 -36.90
N ALA A 517 -13.14 38.26 -37.06
CA ALA A 517 -14.40 38.19 -36.31
C ALA A 517 -15.12 36.83 -36.40
N PRO A 518 -15.22 36.13 -37.56
CA PRO A 518 -15.91 34.85 -37.62
C PRO A 518 -15.27 33.73 -36.78
N VAL A 519 -13.96 33.80 -36.54
CA VAL A 519 -13.26 32.82 -35.69
C VAL A 519 -13.53 33.14 -34.22
N HIS A 520 -13.46 34.41 -33.82
CA HIS A 520 -13.82 34.85 -32.46
C HIS A 520 -15.28 34.56 -32.09
N GLY A 521 -16.19 34.70 -33.06
CA GLY A 521 -17.61 34.32 -32.92
C GLY A 521 -17.76 32.84 -32.59
N ARG A 522 -17.23 31.95 -33.46
CA ARG A 522 -17.31 30.49 -33.26
C ARG A 522 -16.53 29.98 -32.05
N ALA A 523 -15.44 30.64 -31.69
CA ALA A 523 -14.66 30.33 -30.49
C ALA A 523 -15.32 30.84 -29.19
N GLY A 524 -16.31 31.73 -29.28
CA GLY A 524 -16.92 32.38 -28.12
C GLY A 524 -15.95 33.28 -27.35
N THR A 525 -14.94 33.84 -28.02
CA THR A 525 -13.93 34.71 -27.39
C THR A 525 -14.20 36.20 -27.60
N TRP A 526 -15.22 36.54 -28.39
CA TRP A 526 -15.65 37.91 -28.63
C TRP A 526 -16.06 38.63 -27.34
N ASP A 527 -16.64 37.92 -26.38
CA ASP A 527 -17.09 38.48 -25.10
C ASP A 527 -15.93 39.07 -24.28
N LEU A 528 -14.79 38.37 -24.25
CA LEU A 528 -13.56 38.88 -23.63
C LEU A 528 -13.02 40.12 -24.34
N LEU A 529 -13.20 40.23 -25.66
CA LEU A 529 -12.80 41.42 -26.41
C LEU A 529 -13.77 42.60 -26.17
N ALA A 530 -15.07 42.31 -26.00
CA ALA A 530 -16.08 43.30 -25.65
C ALA A 530 -15.82 43.89 -24.27
N HIS A 531 -15.54 43.05 -23.26
CA HIS A 531 -15.13 43.50 -21.94
C HIS A 531 -13.81 44.28 -21.97
N ALA A 532 -12.83 43.86 -22.79
CA ALA A 532 -11.60 44.61 -22.97
C ALA A 532 -11.85 46.08 -23.40
N ALA A 533 -12.81 46.32 -24.30
CA ALA A 533 -13.17 47.67 -24.75
C ALA A 533 -14.06 48.42 -23.73
N ALA A 534 -15.04 47.74 -23.15
CA ALA A 534 -16.04 48.35 -22.27
C ALA A 534 -15.45 48.74 -20.89
N ASP A 535 -14.51 47.95 -20.38
CA ASP A 535 -13.87 48.13 -19.07
C ASP A 535 -12.54 48.89 -19.15
N ALA A 536 -12.12 49.32 -20.35
CA ALA A 536 -10.89 50.05 -20.55
C ALA A 536 -10.85 51.36 -19.73
N PRO A 537 -9.69 51.76 -19.17
CA PRO A 537 -9.54 53.05 -18.51
C PRO A 537 -10.00 54.23 -19.38
N ALA A 538 -10.49 55.29 -18.74
CA ALA A 538 -10.83 56.52 -19.45
C ALA A 538 -9.56 57.08 -20.13
N GLY A 539 -9.61 57.31 -21.45
CA GLY A 539 -8.47 57.79 -22.24
C GLY A 539 -7.62 56.72 -22.93
N ASP A 540 -7.98 55.44 -22.84
CA ASP A 540 -7.34 54.41 -23.68
C ASP A 540 -7.57 54.71 -25.17
N PRO A 541 -6.50 54.86 -25.98
CA PRO A 541 -6.60 55.31 -27.37
C PRO A 541 -7.19 54.25 -28.32
N ASP A 542 -7.15 52.98 -27.94
CA ASP A 542 -7.57 51.86 -28.77
C ASP A 542 -9.00 51.38 -28.45
N ALA A 543 -9.50 51.64 -27.25
CA ALA A 543 -10.83 51.22 -26.81
C ALA A 543 -11.99 51.71 -27.70
N PRO A 544 -12.03 52.98 -28.17
CA PRO A 544 -13.13 53.45 -29.03
C PRO A 544 -13.20 52.73 -30.37
N ALA A 545 -12.05 52.53 -31.02
CA ALA A 545 -11.98 51.87 -32.31
C ALA A 545 -12.32 50.37 -32.18
N LEU A 546 -11.84 49.72 -31.13
CA LEU A 546 -12.21 48.34 -30.81
C LEU A 546 -13.72 48.19 -30.60
N ALA A 547 -14.34 49.10 -29.83
CA ALA A 547 -15.77 49.09 -29.57
C ALA A 547 -16.59 49.23 -30.87
N ALA A 548 -16.17 50.11 -31.78
CA ALA A 548 -16.82 50.26 -33.08
C ALA A 548 -16.70 49.00 -33.95
N ASP A 549 -15.52 48.37 -33.99
CA ASP A 549 -15.31 47.12 -34.73
C ASP A 549 -16.14 45.95 -34.14
N LEU A 550 -16.24 45.86 -32.81
CA LEU A 550 -17.04 44.83 -32.15
C LEU A 550 -18.55 45.01 -32.37
N LEU A 551 -19.07 46.24 -32.28
CA LEU A 551 -20.48 46.53 -32.60
C LEU A 551 -20.80 46.22 -34.06
N ARG A 552 -19.86 46.52 -34.98
CA ARG A 552 -20.02 46.22 -36.41
C ARG A 552 -20.12 44.70 -36.68
N HIS A 553 -19.37 43.89 -35.93
CA HIS A 553 -19.23 42.47 -36.20
C HIS A 553 -20.10 41.56 -35.33
N PHE A 554 -20.49 42.01 -34.13
CA PHE A 554 -21.20 41.22 -33.11
C PHE A 554 -22.38 41.98 -32.48
N GLY A 555 -22.82 43.11 -33.06
CA GLY A 555 -23.87 43.97 -32.52
C GLY A 555 -25.16 43.24 -32.13
N GLU A 556 -25.57 42.26 -32.94
CA GLU A 556 -26.79 41.47 -32.71
C GLU A 556 -26.62 40.39 -31.62
N ASP A 557 -25.39 39.97 -31.33
CA ASP A 557 -25.06 38.93 -30.34
C ASP A 557 -24.75 39.53 -28.94
N LEU A 558 -24.63 40.85 -28.84
CA LEU A 558 -24.25 41.56 -27.62
C LEU A 558 -25.43 41.70 -26.63
N PRO A 559 -25.23 41.43 -25.33
CA PRO A 559 -26.20 41.82 -24.30
C PRO A 559 -26.46 43.33 -24.36
N ALA A 560 -27.71 43.75 -24.18
CA ALA A 560 -28.12 45.15 -24.34
C ALA A 560 -27.24 46.14 -23.54
N GLU A 561 -26.99 45.84 -22.25
CA GLU A 561 -26.15 46.67 -21.39
C GLU A 561 -24.70 46.78 -21.89
N LEU A 562 -24.13 45.69 -22.39
CA LEU A 562 -22.77 45.67 -22.93
C LEU A 562 -22.71 46.42 -24.28
N GLY A 563 -23.74 46.26 -25.12
CA GLY A 563 -23.91 46.99 -26.37
C GLY A 563 -23.99 48.51 -26.17
N GLU A 564 -24.74 48.98 -25.18
CA GLU A 564 -24.83 50.41 -24.82
C GLU A 564 -23.48 50.96 -24.36
N ARG A 565 -22.79 50.24 -23.46
CA ARG A 565 -21.46 50.63 -22.97
C ARG A 565 -20.43 50.70 -24.10
N LEU A 566 -20.45 49.75 -25.02
CA LEU A 566 -19.63 49.79 -26.23
C LEU A 566 -20.03 50.94 -27.15
N GLY A 567 -21.32 51.24 -27.27
CA GLY A 567 -21.84 52.36 -28.05
C GLY A 567 -21.31 53.70 -27.56
N GLU A 568 -21.34 53.94 -26.26
CA GLU A 568 -20.74 55.14 -25.64
C GLU A 568 -19.24 55.23 -25.88
N ARG A 569 -18.52 54.10 -25.81
CA ARG A 569 -17.09 54.07 -26.14
C ARG A 569 -16.81 54.32 -27.62
N ALA A 570 -17.61 53.78 -28.53
CA ALA A 570 -17.44 53.95 -29.97
C ALA A 570 -17.69 55.39 -30.44
N LYS A 571 -18.58 56.14 -29.77
CA LYS A 571 -18.80 57.57 -30.07
C LYS A 571 -17.54 58.42 -29.92
N ALA A 572 -16.61 58.03 -29.04
CA ALA A 572 -15.31 58.67 -28.91
C ALA A 572 -14.33 58.36 -30.08
N SER A 573 -14.63 57.35 -30.91
CA SER A 573 -13.80 56.95 -32.07
C SER A 573 -13.99 57.85 -33.28
N VAL A 574 -15.14 58.54 -33.38
CA VAL A 574 -15.50 59.42 -34.50
C VAL A 574 -14.58 60.66 -34.58
N ALA A 575 -13.69 60.85 -33.61
CA ALA A 575 -12.70 61.92 -33.57
C ALA A 575 -11.30 61.54 -34.11
N LEU A 576 -11.04 60.30 -34.55
CA LEU A 576 -9.73 59.87 -35.07
C LEU A 576 -9.85 59.28 -36.50
N PRO A 577 -8.92 59.58 -37.43
CA PRO A 577 -9.03 59.17 -38.83
C PRO A 577 -8.76 57.67 -39.06
N ASP A 578 -9.45 57.11 -40.05
CA ASP A 578 -9.42 55.70 -40.46
C ASP A 578 -8.01 55.17 -40.79
N LEU A 579 -7.71 53.96 -40.29
CA LEU A 579 -6.58 53.15 -40.76
C LEU A 579 -6.97 52.39 -42.05
N PRO A 580 -6.01 52.06 -42.94
CA PRO A 580 -6.30 51.53 -44.26
C PRO A 580 -6.83 50.08 -44.24
N ALA A 581 -7.66 49.79 -45.25
CA ALA A 581 -8.47 48.57 -45.45
C ALA A 581 -7.79 47.20 -45.19
N PRO A 582 -8.56 46.15 -44.85
CA PRO A 582 -8.04 44.82 -44.55
C PRO A 582 -7.38 44.16 -45.77
N TRP A 583 -6.19 43.58 -45.52
CA TRP A 583 -5.40 42.81 -46.48
C TRP A 583 -6.06 41.46 -46.80
N ARG A 584 -6.23 41.13 -48.09
CA ARG A 584 -6.59 39.77 -48.58
C ARG A 584 -5.35 38.88 -48.69
N PRO A 585 -5.29 37.69 -48.07
CA PRO A 585 -4.16 36.78 -48.25
C PRO A 585 -4.20 36.11 -49.63
N ALA A 586 -3.04 36.01 -50.28
CA ALA A 586 -2.83 35.18 -51.48
C ALA A 586 -2.71 33.70 -51.09
N PRO A 587 -3.05 32.74 -51.97
CA PRO A 587 -3.03 31.31 -51.63
C PRO A 587 -1.59 30.80 -51.38
N PRO A 588 -1.42 29.75 -50.57
CA PRO A 588 -0.11 29.32 -50.12
C PRO A 588 0.69 28.68 -51.25
N ARG A 589 1.91 29.17 -51.49
CA ARG A 589 2.97 28.39 -52.16
C ARG A 589 3.78 27.66 -51.09
N ALA A 590 3.90 26.35 -51.26
CA ALA A 590 4.79 25.50 -50.48
C ALA A 590 6.25 25.81 -50.84
N THR A 591 7.07 26.22 -49.88
CA THR A 591 8.49 25.87 -49.79
C THR A 591 9.03 26.12 -48.38
N ALA A 592 9.79 25.14 -47.90
CA ALA A 592 10.51 25.15 -46.64
C ALA A 592 11.66 26.18 -46.65
N GLY A 593 11.87 26.85 -45.51
CA GLY A 593 13.07 27.67 -45.27
C GLY A 593 12.88 28.78 -44.23
N ARG A 594 13.49 28.58 -43.05
CA ARG A 594 13.70 29.49 -41.87
C ARG A 594 12.46 30.24 -41.32
N PRO A 595 12.31 30.35 -39.98
CA PRO A 595 11.14 31.00 -39.41
C PRO A 595 11.17 32.50 -39.74
N LYS A 596 10.28 32.94 -40.65
CA LYS A 596 10.01 34.36 -40.85
C LYS A 596 9.27 34.88 -39.61
N PRO A 597 9.50 36.14 -39.18
CA PRO A 597 8.80 36.72 -38.04
C PRO A 597 7.28 36.57 -38.22
N GLY A 598 6.59 36.14 -37.17
CA GLY A 598 5.14 35.95 -37.15
C GLY A 598 4.39 37.22 -37.56
N VAL A 599 3.18 37.06 -38.06
CA VAL A 599 2.32 38.16 -38.55
C VAL A 599 2.19 39.28 -37.50
N PHE A 600 2.10 38.90 -36.22
CA PHE A 600 2.05 39.81 -35.08
C PHE A 600 3.29 40.68 -34.89
N ALA A 601 4.50 40.13 -35.09
CA ALA A 601 5.75 40.89 -34.97
C ALA A 601 5.88 41.94 -36.08
N ARG A 602 5.36 41.62 -37.28
CA ARG A 602 5.35 42.56 -38.42
C ARG A 602 4.28 43.65 -38.29
N LEU A 603 3.13 43.34 -37.68
CA LEU A 603 2.10 44.34 -37.40
C LEU A 603 2.55 45.32 -36.30
N ARG A 604 3.20 44.83 -35.24
CA ARG A 604 3.74 45.68 -34.16
C ARG A 604 4.81 46.65 -34.66
N ALA A 605 5.68 46.21 -35.58
CA ALA A 605 6.68 47.06 -36.21
C ALA A 605 6.08 48.15 -37.12
N ARG A 606 4.81 48.01 -37.55
CA ARG A 606 4.09 49.03 -38.33
C ARG A 606 3.24 49.95 -37.47
N LEU A 607 2.79 49.50 -36.31
CA LEU A 607 1.99 50.30 -35.36
C LEU A 607 2.87 51.06 -34.35
N GLY A 608 4.13 50.66 -34.17
CA GLY A 608 5.13 51.43 -33.43
C GLY A 608 5.84 52.43 -34.34
N GLY A 609 5.45 53.71 -34.26
CA GLY A 609 6.22 54.81 -34.84
C GLY A 609 7.66 54.82 -34.32
N SER A 610 8.59 55.13 -35.21
CA SER A 610 10.03 55.23 -34.96
C SER A 610 10.36 56.16 -33.78
N GLY A 611 10.67 55.57 -32.62
CA GLY A 611 11.40 56.25 -31.55
C GLY A 611 12.90 56.07 -31.78
N THR A 612 13.56 57.15 -32.19
CA THR A 612 15.02 57.29 -32.27
C THR A 612 15.65 56.94 -30.91
N PRO A 613 16.75 56.17 -30.84
CA PRO A 613 17.41 55.87 -29.58
C PRO A 613 18.14 57.12 -29.04
N PRO A 614 18.11 57.41 -27.72
CA PRO A 614 19.04 58.37 -27.15
C PRO A 614 20.45 57.74 -27.09
N GLY A 615 21.43 58.54 -27.49
CA GLY A 615 22.78 58.12 -27.81
C GLY A 615 23.60 57.60 -26.63
N ALA A 616 24.57 56.76 -27.00
CA ALA A 616 25.79 56.57 -26.23
C ALA A 616 26.77 57.71 -26.57
N ALA A 617 27.17 58.49 -25.57
CA ALA A 617 28.41 59.24 -25.53
C ALA A 617 28.73 59.62 -24.06
N GLY A 618 29.90 59.19 -23.57
CA GLY A 618 30.48 59.59 -22.29
C GLY A 618 30.48 58.48 -21.24
#